data_AF-A0A8J6Z4H3-F1
#
_entry.id   AF-A0A8J6Z4H3-F1
#
_cell.length_a   1.000
_cell.length_b   1.000
_cell.length_c   1.000
_cell.angle_alpha   90.00
_cell.angle_beta   90.00
_cell.angle_gamma   90.00
#
_symmetry.space_group_name_H-M   'P 1'
#
loop_
_entity.id
_entity.type
_entity.pdbx_description
1 polymer ?
#
loop_
_entity_poly.entity_id
_entity_poly.type
_entity_poly.pdbx_seq_one_letter_code
_entity_poly.pdbx_strand_id
1 'polypeptide(L)' 'MYGVIYLIMNLINSKPYVGQTRRLLEQRFAEHAKADSLIGNAIRKYDRENFSIEVLEECDTPE' A
#
# COMPACT_ATOMS: atom_id res chain seq x y z
N MET A 1 -2.91 11.43 15.06
CA MET A 1 -2.95 10.56 13.86
C MET A 1 -4.28 9.83 13.74
N TYR A 2 -5.13 10.30 12.82
CA TYR A 2 -6.35 9.64 12.38
C TYR A 2 -6.07 8.53 11.36
N GLY A 3 -5.16 8.77 10.43
CA GLY A 3 -4.75 7.81 9.41
C GLY A 3 -3.54 8.29 8.62
N VAL A 4 -3.11 7.48 7.66
CA VAL A 4 -2.00 7.78 6.76
C VAL A 4 -2.41 7.59 5.31
N ILE A 5 -1.97 8.49 4.44
CA ILE A 5 -1.92 8.30 2.99
C ILE A 5 -0.57 7.70 2.65
N TYR A 6 -0.55 6.67 1.80
CA TYR A 6 0.65 5.92 1.49
C TYR A 6 0.74 5.59 0.00
N LEU A 7 1.98 5.35 -0.44
CA LEU A 7 2.32 4.88 -1.78
C LEU A 7 2.91 3.47 -1.71
N ILE A 8 2.39 2.57 -2.54
CA ILE A 8 3.05 1.31 -2.89
C ILE A 8 3.60 1.45 -4.30
N MET A 9 4.92 1.28 -4.47
CA MET A 9 5.58 1.33 -5.77
C MET A 9 6.00 -0.08 -6.19
N ASN A 10 5.55 -0.53 -7.37
CA ASN A 10 6.09 -1.73 -7.98
C ASN A 10 7.46 -1.42 -8.61
N LEU A 11 8.51 -2.05 -8.11
CA LEU A 11 9.90 -1.77 -8.52
C LEU A 11 10.27 -2.38 -9.89
N ILE A 12 9.49 -3.36 -10.38
CA ILE A 12 9.70 -4.00 -11.68
C ILE A 12 9.19 -3.15 -12.84
N ASN A 13 8.05 -2.48 -12.65
CA ASN A 13 7.35 -1.77 -13.73
C ASN A 13 7.02 -0.30 -13.41
N SER A 14 7.48 0.21 -12.26
CA SER A 14 7.29 1.59 -11.81
C SER A 14 5.83 2.04 -11.72
N LYS A 15 4.87 1.10 -11.59
CA LYS A 15 3.46 1.44 -11.42
C LYS A 15 3.16 1.79 -9.95
N PRO A 16 2.58 2.96 -9.68
CA PRO A 16 2.21 3.36 -8.33
C PRO A 16 0.80 2.87 -7.95
N TYR A 17 0.59 2.67 -6.65
CA TYR A 17 -0.72 2.54 -6.02
C TYR A 17 -0.77 3.46 -4.79
N VAL A 18 -1.74 4.38 -4.76
CA VAL A 18 -1.97 5.26 -3.60
C VAL A 18 -3.18 4.74 -2.83
N GLY A 19 -3.05 4.69 -1.51
CA GLY A 19 -4.14 4.30 -0.63
C GLY A 19 -4.10 5.03 0.70
N GLN A 20 -5.14 4.81 1.50
CA GLN A 20 -5.22 5.31 2.86
C GLN A 20 -5.46 4.16 3.85
N THR A 21 -5.03 4.34 5.10
CA THR A 21 -5.30 3.40 6.18
C THR A 21 -5.29 4.09 7.54
N ARG A 22 -6.08 3.57 8.48
CA ARG A 22 -5.95 3.88 9.93
C ARG A 22 -5.21 2.79 10.70
N ARG A 23 -4.84 1.71 10.01
CA ARG A 23 -4.07 0.57 10.53
C ARG A 23 -2.59 0.80 10.29
N LEU A 24 -1.75 -0.03 10.88
CA LEU A 24 -0.32 -0.05 10.56
C LEU A 24 -0.12 -0.33 9.06
N LEU A 25 0.86 0.35 8.48
CA LEU A 25 1.12 0.31 7.04
C LEU A 25 1.49 -1.11 6.57
N GLU A 26 2.30 -1.82 7.33
CA GLU A 26 2.67 -3.21 7.07
C GLU A 26 1.47 -4.18 7.12
N GLN A 27 0.57 -3.97 8.09
CA GLN A 27 -0.66 -4.75 8.18
C GLN A 27 -1.54 -4.54 6.95
N ARG A 28 -1.70 -3.27 6.52
CA ARG A 28 -2.45 -2.94 5.31
C ARG A 28 -1.83 -3.54 4.06
N PHE A 29 -0.51 -3.56 3.95
CA PHE A 29 0.20 -4.22 2.86
C PHE A 29 -0.03 -5.74 2.84
N ALA A 30 0.02 -6.39 4.01
CA ALA A 30 -0.25 -7.82 4.13
C ALA A 30 -1.70 -8.18 3.77
N GLU A 31 -2.66 -7.30 4.06
CA GLU A 31 -4.06 -7.46 3.62
C GLU A 31 -4.17 -7.38 2.09
N HIS A 32 -3.54 -6.39 1.46
CA HIS A 32 -3.53 -6.26 0.00
C HIS A 32 -2.97 -7.50 -0.67
N ALA A 33 -1.88 -8.07 -0.15
CA ALA A 33 -1.28 -9.29 -0.69
C ALA A 33 -2.24 -10.50 -0.72
N LYS A 34 -3.25 -10.51 0.16
CA LYS A 34 -4.26 -11.59 0.26
C LYS A 34 -5.58 -11.25 -0.44
N ALA A 35 -5.89 -9.98 -0.62
CA ALA A 35 -7.15 -9.53 -1.20
C ALA A 35 -7.24 -9.83 -2.71
N ASP A 36 -8.45 -10.06 -3.20
CA ASP A 36 -8.74 -10.03 -4.63
C ASP A 36 -8.95 -8.58 -5.09
N SER A 37 -7.85 -7.91 -5.38
CA SER A 37 -7.80 -6.52 -5.84
C SER A 37 -6.71 -6.36 -6.89
N LEU A 38 -6.73 -5.28 -7.66
CA LEU A 38 -5.69 -5.02 -8.68
C LEU A 38 -4.29 -5.00 -8.06
N ILE A 39 -4.12 -4.33 -6.92
CA ILE A 39 -2.85 -4.28 -6.19
C ILE A 39 -2.50 -5.65 -5.59
N GLY A 40 -3.47 -6.39 -5.06
CA GLY A 40 -3.24 -7.75 -4.54
C GLY A 40 -2.79 -8.72 -5.63
N ASN A 41 -3.42 -8.66 -6.80
CA ASN A 41 -3.03 -9.42 -7.98
C ASN A 41 -1.62 -9.04 -8.45
N ALA A 42 -1.26 -7.75 -8.42
CA ALA A 42 0.09 -7.31 -8.74
C ALA A 42 1.13 -7.82 -7.73
N ILE A 43 0.84 -7.72 -6.43
CA ILE A 43 1.75 -8.18 -5.35
C ILE A 43 2.01 -9.68 -5.48
N ARG A 44 0.98 -10.49 -5.76
CA ARG A 44 1.16 -11.93 -5.97
C ARG A 44 1.90 -12.26 -7.26
N LYS A 45 1.75 -11.45 -8.30
CA LYS A 45 2.40 -11.66 -9.60
C LYS A 45 3.90 -11.37 -9.58
N TYR A 46 4.31 -10.36 -8.82
CA TYR A 46 5.67 -9.84 -8.84
C TYR A 46 6.43 -10.10 -7.54
N ASP A 47 5.87 -10.86 -6.60
CA ASP A 47 6.41 -11.11 -5.27
C ASP A 47 6.53 -9.84 -4.40
N ARG A 48 6.50 -10.01 -3.07
CA ARG A 48 6.33 -8.89 -2.12
C ARG A 48 7.57 -8.02 -2.01
N GLU A 49 8.74 -8.62 -2.18
CA GLU A 49 10.06 -7.98 -2.14
C GLU A 49 10.27 -6.97 -3.28
N ASN A 50 9.49 -7.07 -4.35
CA ASN A 50 9.57 -6.15 -5.49
C ASN A 50 8.62 -4.95 -5.35
N PHE A 51 8.14 -4.67 -4.14
CA PHE A 51 7.36 -3.50 -3.82
C PHE A 51 7.99 -2.72 -2.66
N SER A 52 8.08 -1.41 -2.82
CA SER A 52 8.32 -0.50 -1.68
C SER A 52 6.99 0.09 -1.21
N ILE A 53 6.95 0.45 0.08
CA ILE A 53 5.81 1.12 0.68
C ILE A 53 6.32 2.29 1.54
N GLU A 54 5.72 3.47 1.35
CA GLU A 54 6.11 4.68 2.08
C GLU A 54 4.88 5.52 2.45
N VAL A 55 5.00 6.27 3.54
CA VAL A 55 3.98 7.24 3.97
C VAL A 55 4.17 8.51 3.15
N LEU A 56 3.10 8.97 2.50
CA LEU A 56 3.06 10.26 1.83
C LEU A 56 2.60 11.37 2.78
N GLU A 57 1.62 11.06 3.65
CA GLU A 57 1.03 12.02 4.57
C GLU A 57 0.47 11.33 5.81
N GLU A 58 0.69 11.93 6.98
CA GLU A 58 -0.01 11.61 8.21
C GLU A 58 -1.16 12.60 8.41
N CYS A 59 -2.38 12.09 8.56
CA CYS A 59 -3.58 12.91 8.70
C CYS A 59 -4.08 12.85 10.14
N ASP A 60 -4.46 14.00 10.70
CA ASP A 60 -5.05 14.11 12.04
C ASP A 60 -6.58 14.19 12.04
N THR A 61 -7.19 14.41 10.88
CA THR A 61 -8.64 14.51 10.67
C THR A 61 -9.14 13.59 9.56
N PRO A 62 -10.46 13.28 9.55
CA PRO A 62 -11.13 12.64 8.42
C PRO A 62 -11.26 13.51 7.16
N GLU A 63 -11.48 14.81 7.37
CA GLU A 63 -11.64 15.84 6.34
C GLU A 63 -10.29 16.24 5.76
#